data_AF-A0A267FLL1-F1
#
_entry.id   AF-A0A267FLL1-F1
#
_cell.length_a   1.000
_cell.length_b   1.000
_cell.length_c   1.000
_cell.angle_alpha   90.00
_cell.angle_beta   90.00
_cell.angle_gamma   90.00
#
_symmetry.space_group_name_H-M   'P 1'
#
loop_
_entity.id
_entity.type
_entity.pdbx_description
1 polymer ?
#
loop_
_entity_poly.entity_id
_entity_poly.type
_entity_poly.pdbx_seq_one_letter_code
_entity_poly.pdbx_strand_id
1 'polypeptide(L)'
;PPRASSRRPQGDGRLRQIRIDNFLKRQPDTGGGLGVSSGSSRQVRITDMRGVVVVEDLYRYKEVLRAPERWSPGQLLDTLNKLAAKQPSRELLKLTKIGAHVKRLTNHPDAEVARAASAICDSWLAHFIEVQSRQQLDVACDAACTEQRRRTRQLLAAALSCSEDSPAAVGIERQLFFNYRSLVGHNYWQAARRLTAKLRSDASLRAAATAADADYKGLLAALTG
;
A
#
# COMPACT_ATOMS: atom_id res chain seq x y z
N PRO A 1 -40.24 72.42 -7.78
CA PRO A 1 -40.01 71.81 -9.12
C PRO A 1 -38.77 70.86 -9.07
N PRO A 2 -38.76 69.74 -9.82
CA PRO A 2 -38.71 68.40 -9.21
C PRO A 2 -37.44 67.59 -9.52
N ARG A 3 -37.12 66.55 -8.72
CA ARG A 3 -37.14 65.13 -9.15
C ARG A 3 -36.55 64.12 -8.13
N ALA A 4 -37.26 63.00 -8.08
CA ALA A 4 -36.81 61.60 -7.99
C ALA A 4 -36.25 61.03 -6.67
N SER A 5 -37.11 60.26 -6.01
CA SER A 5 -36.81 59.27 -4.99
C SER A 5 -36.23 57.99 -5.61
N SER A 6 -35.15 57.45 -5.05
CA SER A 6 -34.75 56.04 -5.26
C SER A 6 -34.35 55.40 -3.92
N ARG A 7 -35.15 54.42 -3.51
CA ARG A 7 -34.91 53.56 -2.34
C ARG A 7 -33.94 52.46 -2.74
N ARG A 8 -32.88 52.26 -1.95
CA ARG A 8 -32.05 51.04 -1.96
C ARG A 8 -32.78 49.95 -1.16
N PRO A 9 -32.90 48.70 -1.66
CA PRO A 9 -33.40 47.60 -0.86
C PRO A 9 -32.28 46.95 -0.04
N GLN A 10 -32.61 46.64 1.22
CA GLN A 10 -31.80 45.87 2.15
C GLN A 10 -31.65 44.42 1.65
N GLY A 11 -30.43 43.90 1.68
CA GLY A 11 -30.13 42.50 1.38
C GLY A 11 -30.35 41.64 2.61
N ASP A 12 -31.40 40.82 2.57
CA ASP A 12 -31.76 39.85 3.60
C ASP A 12 -30.86 38.60 3.54
N GLY A 13 -30.44 38.15 4.73
CA GLY A 13 -29.56 37.02 4.94
C GLY A 13 -30.29 35.69 4.77
N ARG A 14 -29.84 34.87 3.82
CA ARG A 14 -30.15 33.44 3.79
C ARG A 14 -28.90 32.63 3.55
N LEU A 15 -28.43 32.01 4.63
CA LEU A 15 -27.45 30.93 4.66
C LEU A 15 -27.88 29.84 3.66
N ARG A 16 -27.02 29.56 2.68
CA ARG A 16 -27.22 28.47 1.71
C ARG A 16 -26.98 27.15 2.42
N GLN A 17 -28.07 26.46 2.74
CA GLN A 17 -28.10 25.04 3.05
C GLN A 17 -27.53 24.25 1.86
N ILE A 18 -26.33 23.68 2.02
CA ILE A 18 -25.79 22.73 1.04
C ILE A 18 -26.53 21.41 1.25
N ARG A 19 -27.56 21.16 0.44
CA ARG A 19 -28.12 19.82 0.23
C ARG A 19 -27.09 19.02 -0.58
N ILE A 20 -26.58 17.95 0.01
CA ILE A 20 -25.87 16.90 -0.71
C ILE A 20 -26.88 15.76 -0.86
N ASP A 21 -27.60 15.72 -1.99
CA ASP A 21 -28.41 14.56 -2.40
C ASP A 21 -28.60 14.57 -3.92
N ASN A 22 -28.50 13.39 -4.54
CA ASN A 22 -28.29 13.07 -5.96
C ASN A 22 -26.80 13.16 -6.32
N PHE A 23 -26.11 12.09 -6.68
CA PHE A 23 -26.36 11.30 -7.89
C PHE A 23 -25.89 9.84 -7.74
N LEU A 24 -26.79 8.87 -7.91
CA LEU A 24 -26.50 7.55 -8.49
C LEU A 24 -27.83 6.80 -8.72
N LYS A 25 -28.55 7.19 -9.77
CA LYS A 25 -29.64 6.35 -10.31
C LYS A 25 -29.00 5.36 -11.28
N ARG A 26 -28.85 4.10 -10.86
CA ARG A 26 -28.43 3.00 -11.74
C ARG A 26 -29.62 2.64 -12.64
N GLN A 27 -29.49 2.87 -13.93
CA GLN A 27 -30.37 2.31 -14.96
C GLN A 27 -29.69 1.05 -15.53
N PRO A 28 -30.43 -0.02 -15.85
CA PRO A 28 -29.88 -1.18 -16.54
C PRO A 28 -29.49 -0.81 -17.98
N ASP A 29 -28.32 -1.28 -18.40
CA ASP A 29 -27.69 -0.98 -19.68
C ASP A 29 -28.45 -1.65 -20.84
N THR A 30 -29.31 -0.90 -21.52
CA THR A 30 -29.83 -1.26 -22.85
C THR A 30 -28.89 -0.66 -23.89
N GLY A 31 -28.08 -1.53 -24.47
CA GLY A 31 -26.93 -1.15 -25.29
C GLY A 31 -27.23 -0.30 -26.52
N GLY A 32 -26.15 0.30 -27.03
CA GLY A 32 -26.07 0.96 -28.32
C GLY A 32 -25.68 2.43 -28.22
N GLY A 33 -24.37 2.71 -28.20
CA GLY A 33 -23.88 4.09 -28.28
C GLY A 33 -22.36 4.17 -28.40
N LEU A 34 -21.87 4.39 -29.62
CA LEU A 34 -20.49 4.75 -29.92
C LEU A 34 -20.15 6.10 -29.27
N GLY A 35 -19.55 6.05 -28.08
CA GLY A 35 -19.01 7.21 -27.38
C GLY A 35 -17.58 6.93 -26.96
N VAL A 36 -16.64 7.70 -27.52
CA VAL A 36 -15.22 7.67 -27.16
C VAL A 36 -15.09 8.10 -25.69
N SER A 37 -14.97 7.12 -24.79
CA SER A 37 -14.74 7.35 -23.37
C SER A 37 -13.24 7.26 -23.06
N SER A 38 -12.70 8.35 -22.51
CA SER A 38 -11.39 8.41 -21.86
C SER A 38 -11.16 7.20 -20.95
N GLY A 39 -10.10 6.43 -21.22
CA GLY A 39 -9.48 5.45 -20.32
C GLY A 39 -10.41 4.79 -19.31
N SER A 40 -11.41 4.03 -19.78
CA SER A 40 -12.15 3.10 -18.91
C SER A 40 -11.14 2.08 -18.40
N SER A 41 -10.68 2.25 -17.16
CA SER A 41 -9.98 1.19 -16.44
C SER A 41 -10.98 0.07 -16.23
N ARG A 42 -11.07 -0.81 -17.24
CA ARG A 42 -11.92 -2.00 -17.21
C ARG A 42 -11.61 -2.74 -15.92
N GLN A 43 -12.56 -2.74 -14.99
CA GLN A 43 -12.39 -3.39 -13.70
C GLN A 43 -12.11 -4.88 -13.96
N VAL A 44 -10.90 -5.32 -13.60
CA VAL A 44 -10.47 -6.71 -13.72
C VAL A 44 -10.99 -7.46 -12.48
N ARG A 45 -11.55 -8.67 -12.67
CA ARG A 45 -11.97 -9.48 -11.52
C ARG A 45 -10.73 -9.91 -10.73
N ILE A 46 -10.86 -10.05 -9.42
CA ILE A 46 -9.74 -10.50 -8.56
C ILE A 46 -9.14 -11.81 -9.05
N THR A 47 -9.97 -12.71 -9.59
CA THR A 47 -9.58 -14.00 -10.16
C THR A 47 -8.83 -13.91 -11.47
N ASP A 48 -8.85 -12.78 -12.17
CA ASP A 48 -8.22 -12.62 -13.48
C ASP A 48 -6.80 -12.03 -13.34
N MET A 49 -6.43 -11.57 -12.14
CA MET A 49 -5.08 -11.11 -11.83
C MET A 49 -4.08 -12.27 -11.90
N ARG A 50 -2.88 -11.99 -12.42
CA ARG A 50 -1.82 -13.00 -12.61
C ARG A 50 -1.33 -13.61 -11.29
N GLY A 51 -1.17 -12.78 -10.25
CA GLY A 51 -0.71 -13.22 -8.93
C GLY A 51 -1.78 -13.86 -8.04
N VAL A 52 -3.05 -13.84 -8.47
CA VAL A 52 -4.14 -14.48 -7.72
C VAL A 52 -4.43 -15.83 -8.35
N VAL A 53 -4.13 -16.88 -7.58
CA VAL A 53 -4.32 -18.26 -7.98
C VAL A 53 -5.30 -18.92 -7.02
N VAL A 54 -6.37 -19.48 -7.59
CA VAL A 54 -7.32 -20.30 -6.84
C VAL A 54 -6.68 -21.67 -6.62
N VAL A 55 -6.53 -22.07 -5.36
CA VAL A 55 -5.82 -23.30 -5.00
C VAL A 55 -6.52 -24.54 -5.57
N GLU A 56 -7.86 -24.54 -5.58
CA GLU A 56 -8.66 -25.63 -6.13
C GLU A 56 -8.45 -25.81 -7.64
N ASP A 57 -8.29 -24.70 -8.38
CA ASP A 57 -7.98 -24.74 -9.81
C ASP A 57 -6.61 -25.40 -10.05
N LEU A 58 -5.62 -25.14 -9.19
CA LEU A 58 -4.32 -25.82 -9.30
C LEU A 58 -4.43 -27.33 -9.05
N TYR A 59 -5.24 -27.76 -8.08
CA TYR A 59 -5.48 -29.19 -7.88
C TYR A 59 -6.19 -29.82 -9.07
N ARG A 60 -7.19 -29.13 -9.64
CA ARG A 60 -7.87 -29.57 -10.84
C ARG A 60 -6.92 -29.69 -12.05
N TYR A 61 -6.09 -28.69 -12.29
CA TYR A 61 -5.11 -28.71 -13.37
C TYR A 61 -4.06 -29.80 -13.13
N LYS A 62 -3.61 -29.98 -11.89
CA LYS A 62 -2.69 -31.05 -11.53
C LYS A 62 -3.23 -32.42 -11.92
N GLU A 63 -4.51 -32.72 -11.65
CA GLU A 63 -5.07 -34.03 -12.03
C GLU A 63 -5.08 -34.26 -13.54
N VAL A 64 -5.29 -33.21 -14.34
CA VAL A 64 -5.17 -33.29 -15.80
C VAL A 64 -3.71 -33.54 -16.21
N LEU A 65 -2.76 -32.80 -15.65
CA LEU A 65 -1.34 -32.88 -16.00
C LEU A 65 -0.62 -34.11 -15.39
N ARG A 66 -1.25 -34.81 -14.44
CA ARG A 66 -0.67 -35.96 -13.75
C ARG A 66 -0.48 -37.16 -14.69
N ALA A 67 -1.48 -37.42 -15.51
CA ALA A 67 -1.57 -38.55 -16.44
C ALA A 67 -1.88 -38.03 -17.86
N PRO A 68 -0.88 -37.45 -18.55
CA PRO A 68 -1.11 -36.79 -19.83
C PRO A 68 -1.51 -37.75 -20.95
N GLU A 69 -1.21 -39.04 -20.85
CA GLU A 69 -1.62 -40.02 -21.87
C GLU A 69 -3.15 -40.23 -21.93
N ARG A 70 -3.87 -39.85 -20.86
CA ARG A 70 -5.33 -39.98 -20.76
C ARG A 70 -6.08 -38.87 -21.50
N TRP A 71 -5.44 -37.74 -21.79
CA TRP A 71 -6.09 -36.53 -22.27
C TRP A 71 -5.65 -36.19 -23.69
N SER A 72 -6.51 -35.48 -24.43
CA SER A 72 -6.12 -35.03 -25.77
C SER A 72 -5.09 -33.90 -25.68
N PRO A 73 -4.20 -33.74 -26.69
CA PRO A 73 -3.24 -32.63 -26.74
C PRO A 73 -3.91 -31.25 -26.59
N GLY A 74 -5.11 -31.08 -27.17
CA GLY A 74 -5.89 -29.83 -27.03
C GLY A 74 -6.32 -29.53 -25.60
N GLN A 75 -6.70 -30.55 -24.81
CA GLN A 75 -7.06 -30.37 -23.39
C GLN A 75 -5.83 -30.05 -22.53
N LEU A 76 -4.70 -30.66 -22.84
CA LEU A 76 -3.42 -30.34 -22.19
C LEU A 76 -3.02 -28.89 -22.49
N LEU A 77 -3.12 -28.47 -23.75
CA LEU A 77 -2.84 -27.09 -24.16
C LEU A 77 -3.77 -26.07 -23.50
N ASP A 78 -5.08 -26.33 -23.44
CA ASP A 78 -6.03 -25.45 -22.75
C ASP A 78 -5.69 -25.31 -21.26
N THR A 79 -5.32 -26.43 -20.62
CA THR A 79 -4.89 -26.44 -19.21
C THR A 79 -3.58 -25.67 -19.01
N LEU A 80 -2.60 -25.89 -19.89
CA LEU A 80 -1.32 -25.17 -19.85
C LEU A 80 -1.51 -23.68 -20.11
N ASN A 81 -2.39 -23.27 -21.00
CA ASN A 81 -2.70 -21.86 -21.27
C ASN A 81 -3.36 -21.18 -20.07
N LYS A 82 -4.31 -21.87 -19.41
CA LYS A 82 -4.92 -21.38 -18.15
C LYS A 82 -3.89 -21.26 -17.04
N LEU A 83 -2.93 -22.19 -16.98
CA LEU A 83 -1.85 -22.19 -16.00
C LEU A 83 -0.79 -21.10 -16.31
N ALA A 84 -0.50 -20.85 -17.58
CA ALA A 84 0.42 -19.80 -18.04
C ALA A 84 -0.10 -18.40 -17.74
N ALA A 85 -1.42 -18.20 -17.69
CA ALA A 85 -2.04 -16.96 -17.25
C ALA A 85 -1.80 -16.66 -15.75
N LYS A 86 -1.26 -17.63 -15.00
CA LYS A 86 -1.07 -17.57 -13.54
C LYS A 86 0.39 -17.57 -13.13
N GLN A 87 0.68 -16.85 -12.06
CA GLN A 87 1.98 -16.77 -11.41
C GLN A 87 1.84 -17.27 -9.95
N PRO A 88 1.81 -18.59 -9.74
CA PRO A 88 1.74 -19.16 -8.39
C PRO A 88 3.01 -18.87 -7.60
N SER A 89 2.87 -18.73 -6.28
CA SER A 89 4.02 -18.55 -5.38
C SER A 89 4.87 -19.82 -5.29
N ARG A 90 6.14 -19.67 -4.88
CA ARG A 90 7.04 -20.83 -4.63
C ARG A 90 6.43 -21.82 -3.63
N GLU A 91 5.72 -21.32 -2.63
CA GLU A 91 5.06 -22.15 -1.61
C GLU A 91 3.91 -22.97 -2.19
N LEU A 92 3.05 -22.34 -3.01
CA LEU A 92 1.95 -23.04 -3.68
C LEU A 92 2.45 -24.12 -4.65
N LEU A 93 3.55 -23.85 -5.38
CA LEU A 93 4.17 -24.85 -6.24
C LEU A 93 4.72 -26.04 -5.44
N LYS A 94 5.35 -25.80 -4.28
CA LYS A 94 5.83 -26.86 -3.38
C LYS A 94 4.68 -27.69 -2.79
N LEU A 95 3.62 -27.03 -2.36
CA LEU A 95 2.45 -27.67 -1.75
C LEU A 95 1.69 -28.55 -2.76
N THR A 96 1.37 -27.99 -3.92
CA THR A 96 0.58 -28.69 -4.94
C THR A 96 1.41 -29.71 -5.73
N LYS A 97 2.73 -29.51 -5.84
CA LYS A 97 3.66 -30.24 -6.70
C LYS A 97 3.33 -30.16 -8.19
N ILE A 98 2.49 -29.21 -8.61
CA ILE A 98 2.08 -29.05 -10.01
C ILE A 98 3.28 -28.77 -10.93
N GLY A 99 4.31 -28.07 -10.43
CA GLY A 99 5.51 -27.78 -11.21
C GLY A 99 6.29 -29.02 -11.67
N ALA A 100 6.27 -30.11 -10.89
CA ALA A 100 6.89 -31.38 -11.32
C ALA A 100 6.12 -32.03 -12.48
N HIS A 101 4.80 -31.86 -12.52
CA HIS A 101 3.95 -32.36 -13.59
C HIS A 101 4.14 -31.54 -14.88
N VAL A 102 4.21 -30.22 -14.77
CA VAL A 102 4.54 -29.33 -15.90
C VAL A 102 5.93 -29.62 -16.44
N LYS A 103 6.94 -29.79 -15.56
CA LYS A 103 8.31 -30.11 -16.00
C LYS A 103 8.41 -31.45 -16.74
N ARG A 104 7.59 -32.44 -16.40
CA ARG A 104 7.55 -33.70 -17.15
C ARG A 104 6.98 -33.53 -18.56
N LEU A 105 6.05 -32.59 -18.75
CA LEU A 105 5.45 -32.29 -20.04
C LEU A 105 6.39 -31.58 -21.02
N THR A 106 7.55 -31.08 -20.59
CA THR A 106 8.54 -30.51 -21.52
C THR A 106 9.12 -31.53 -22.48
N ASN A 107 9.01 -32.82 -22.15
CA ASN A 107 9.46 -33.95 -22.97
C ASN A 107 8.28 -34.69 -23.64
N HIS A 108 7.12 -34.05 -23.74
CA HIS A 108 5.93 -34.65 -24.35
C HIS A 108 6.15 -34.88 -25.86
N PRO A 109 5.61 -35.97 -26.45
CA PRO A 109 5.77 -36.26 -27.89
C PRO A 109 5.15 -35.20 -28.80
N ASP A 110 4.10 -34.54 -28.34
CA ASP A 110 3.53 -33.36 -29.01
C ASP A 110 4.41 -32.13 -28.74
N ALA A 111 4.96 -31.56 -29.82
CA ALA A 111 5.88 -30.43 -29.76
C ALA A 111 5.23 -29.13 -29.25
N GLU A 112 3.92 -28.93 -29.48
CA GLU A 112 3.23 -27.73 -28.99
C GLU A 112 3.02 -27.80 -27.48
N VAL A 113 2.64 -28.97 -26.98
CA VAL A 113 2.51 -29.23 -25.53
C VAL A 113 3.85 -29.06 -24.84
N ALA A 114 4.92 -29.63 -25.41
CA ALA A 114 6.27 -29.51 -24.89
C ALA A 114 6.74 -28.05 -24.81
N ARG A 115 6.54 -27.28 -25.89
CA ARG A 115 6.88 -25.86 -25.96
C ARG A 115 6.10 -25.04 -24.93
N ALA A 116 4.79 -25.27 -24.79
CA ALA A 116 3.95 -24.58 -23.82
C ALA A 116 4.40 -24.86 -22.38
N ALA A 117 4.72 -26.12 -22.06
CA ALA A 117 5.22 -26.50 -20.74
C ALA A 117 6.59 -25.87 -20.41
N SER A 118 7.50 -25.80 -21.39
CA SER A 118 8.80 -25.16 -21.22
C SER A 118 8.65 -23.65 -20.98
N ALA A 119 7.80 -22.97 -21.76
CA ALA A 119 7.54 -21.54 -21.58
C ALA A 119 6.98 -21.20 -20.18
N ILE A 120 6.15 -22.08 -19.60
CA ILE A 120 5.65 -21.91 -18.23
C ILE A 120 6.79 -22.06 -17.21
N CYS A 121 7.63 -23.09 -17.36
CA CYS A 121 8.78 -23.29 -16.48
C CYS A 121 9.70 -22.06 -16.48
N ASP A 122 10.00 -21.53 -17.67
CA ASP A 122 10.86 -20.36 -17.83
C ASP A 122 10.20 -19.09 -17.28
N SER A 123 8.90 -18.89 -17.54
CA SER A 123 8.15 -17.75 -17.02
C SER A 123 8.11 -17.73 -15.49
N TRP A 124 7.87 -18.89 -14.86
CA TRP A 124 7.88 -18.99 -13.40
C TRP A 124 9.27 -18.77 -12.82
N LEU A 125 10.31 -19.34 -13.44
CA LEU A 125 11.69 -19.14 -12.99
C LEU A 125 12.10 -17.66 -13.10
N ALA A 126 11.82 -17.02 -14.24
CA ALA A 126 12.08 -15.61 -14.46
C ALA A 126 11.35 -14.73 -13.44
N HIS A 127 10.08 -15.01 -13.17
CA HIS A 127 9.31 -14.29 -12.15
C HIS A 127 9.94 -14.42 -10.75
N PHE A 128 10.39 -15.62 -10.39
CA PHE A 128 11.03 -15.82 -9.09
C PHE A 128 12.38 -15.12 -8.96
N ILE A 129 13.16 -15.07 -10.04
CA ILE A 129 14.41 -14.31 -10.09
C ILE A 129 14.09 -12.81 -9.98
N GLU A 130 13.12 -12.32 -10.74
CA GLU A 130 12.69 -10.91 -10.70
C GLU A 130 12.25 -10.51 -9.29
N VAL A 131 11.33 -11.26 -8.67
CA VAL A 131 10.84 -10.97 -7.31
C VAL A 131 11.98 -11.00 -6.28
N GLN A 132 12.93 -11.93 -6.41
CA GLN A 132 14.09 -12.01 -5.52
C GLN A 132 15.10 -10.88 -5.77
N SER A 133 15.21 -10.39 -7.00
CA SER A 133 16.08 -9.27 -7.39
C SER A 133 15.52 -7.89 -7.04
N ARG A 134 14.25 -7.80 -6.62
CA ARG A 134 13.66 -6.53 -6.17
C ARG A 134 14.46 -6.04 -4.98
N GLN A 135 15.24 -4.98 -5.20
CA GLN A 135 15.98 -4.31 -4.16
C GLN A 135 14.99 -3.82 -3.10
N GLN A 136 15.32 -4.07 -1.83
CA GLN A 136 14.61 -3.44 -0.74
C GLN A 136 14.93 -1.95 -0.81
N LEU A 137 13.91 -1.14 -1.05
CA LEU A 137 14.06 0.31 -1.12
C LEU A 137 14.10 0.87 0.29
N ASP A 138 15.24 1.46 0.66
CA ASP A 138 15.33 2.27 1.86
C ASP A 138 14.57 3.58 1.62
N VAL A 139 13.42 3.71 2.29
CA VAL A 139 12.59 4.91 2.18
C VAL A 139 13.13 5.98 3.12
N ALA A 140 13.91 6.90 2.57
CA ALA A 140 14.31 8.12 3.26
C ALA A 140 13.14 9.12 3.33
N CYS A 141 13.12 9.96 4.38
CA CYS A 141 12.21 11.10 4.44
C CYS A 141 12.57 12.12 3.34
N ASP A 142 11.57 12.82 2.80
CA ASP A 142 11.84 13.95 1.91
C ASP A 142 12.54 15.12 2.65
N ALA A 143 13.03 16.10 1.89
CA ALA A 143 13.76 17.24 2.46
C ALA A 143 12.92 18.06 3.45
N ALA A 144 11.62 18.23 3.16
CA ALA A 144 10.70 19.00 4.00
C ALA A 144 10.45 18.30 5.35
N CYS A 145 10.21 16.99 5.32
CA CYS A 145 10.09 16.14 6.49
C CYS A 145 11.39 16.16 7.31
N THR A 146 12.55 16.03 6.65
CA THR A 146 13.85 16.05 7.33
C THR A 146 14.08 17.36 8.08
N GLU A 147 13.78 18.50 7.45
CA GLU A 147 13.90 19.83 8.06
C GLU A 147 12.93 20.01 9.23
N GLN A 148 11.67 19.58 9.08
CA GLN A 148 10.68 19.68 10.14
C GLN A 148 11.01 18.78 11.35
N ARG A 149 11.59 17.60 11.10
CA ARG A 149 12.12 16.71 12.14
C ARG A 149 13.33 17.34 12.84
N ARG A 150 14.22 18.03 12.10
CA ARG A 150 15.32 18.81 12.69
C ARG A 150 14.81 19.90 13.62
N ARG A 151 13.83 20.69 13.18
CA ARG A 151 13.19 21.73 14.03
C ARG A 151 12.56 21.14 15.29
N THR A 152 11.99 19.95 15.17
CA THR A 152 11.45 19.23 16.34
C THR A 152 12.55 18.84 17.32
N ARG A 153 13.69 18.34 16.83
CA ARG A 153 14.87 18.09 17.68
C ARG A 153 15.39 19.36 18.33
N GLN A 154 15.43 20.49 17.62
CA GLN A 154 15.82 21.78 18.20
C GLN A 154 14.90 22.19 19.36
N LEU A 155 13.59 22.04 19.19
CA LEU A 155 12.62 22.34 20.24
C LEU A 155 12.82 21.44 21.47
N LEU A 156 13.04 20.15 21.27
CA LEU A 156 13.28 19.19 22.35
C LEU A 156 14.62 19.45 23.05
N ALA A 157 15.67 19.69 22.27
CA ALA A 157 17.00 20.00 22.78
C ALA A 157 17.01 21.27 23.63
N ALA A 158 16.26 22.30 23.22
CA ALA A 158 16.08 23.52 24.02
C ALA A 158 15.33 23.26 25.34
N ALA A 159 14.41 22.30 25.41
CA ALA A 159 13.76 21.93 26.67
C ALA A 159 14.64 21.06 27.58
N LEU A 160 15.54 20.27 27.00
CA LEU A 160 16.47 19.40 27.71
C LEU A 160 17.81 20.09 28.03
N SER A 161 18.01 21.33 27.56
CA SER A 161 19.27 22.07 27.66
C SER A 161 20.47 21.28 27.09
N CYS A 162 20.27 20.60 25.96
CA CYS A 162 21.29 19.79 25.28
C CYS A 162 21.43 20.17 23.81
N SER A 163 22.35 19.51 23.09
CA SER A 163 22.48 19.65 21.63
C SER A 163 21.30 18.99 20.87
N GLU A 164 21.01 19.46 19.64
CA GLU A 164 20.01 18.87 18.74
C GLU A 164 20.36 17.44 18.31
N ASP A 165 21.65 17.10 18.31
CA ASP A 165 22.18 15.78 17.99
C ASP A 165 22.41 14.90 19.21
N SER A 166 21.94 15.33 20.39
CA SER A 166 22.04 14.50 21.59
C SER A 166 21.21 13.22 21.44
N PRO A 167 21.66 12.08 22.01
CA PRO A 167 20.90 10.83 21.98
C PRO A 167 19.48 10.98 22.53
N ALA A 168 19.30 11.82 23.54
CA ALA A 168 18.00 12.12 24.15
C ALA A 168 17.05 12.84 23.18
N ALA A 169 17.49 13.93 22.55
CA ALA A 169 16.66 14.68 21.61
C ALA A 169 16.30 13.83 20.36
N VAL A 170 17.28 13.08 19.85
CA VAL A 170 17.08 12.18 18.70
C VAL A 170 16.16 11.00 19.05
N GLY A 171 16.35 10.39 20.21
CA GLY A 171 15.57 9.24 20.67
C GLY A 171 14.08 9.57 20.85
N ILE A 172 13.80 10.69 21.53
CA ILE A 172 12.43 11.19 21.72
C ILE A 172 11.77 11.52 20.38
N GLU A 173 12.49 12.22 19.49
CA GLU A 173 11.94 12.58 18.17
C GLU A 173 11.65 11.34 17.32
N ARG A 174 12.53 10.34 17.32
CA ARG A 174 12.32 9.09 16.58
C ARG A 174 11.10 8.33 17.10
N GLN A 175 10.94 8.24 18.41
CA GLN A 175 9.79 7.57 19.00
C GLN A 175 8.49 8.35 18.73
N LEU A 176 8.54 9.68 18.73
CA LEU A 176 7.42 10.53 18.32
C LEU A 176 7.05 10.28 16.85
N PHE A 177 8.04 10.29 15.96
CA PHE A 177 7.84 10.00 14.53
C PHE A 177 7.22 8.62 14.29
N PHE A 178 7.66 7.61 15.04
CA PHE A 178 7.07 6.27 15.01
C PHE A 178 5.61 6.25 15.45
N ASN A 179 5.27 6.90 16.57
CA ASN A 179 3.89 6.96 17.08
C ASN A 179 2.92 7.62 16.10
N TYR A 180 3.41 8.58 15.31
CA TYR A 180 2.63 9.23 14.25
C TYR A 180 2.76 8.54 12.88
N ARG A 181 3.14 7.25 12.85
CA ARG A 181 3.22 6.40 11.65
C ARG A 181 4.08 7.00 10.53
N SER A 182 5.20 7.61 10.90
CA SER A 182 6.13 8.27 9.98
C SER A 182 5.54 9.46 9.22
N LEU A 183 4.43 10.04 9.71
CA LEU A 183 3.78 11.20 9.09
C LEU A 183 4.17 12.49 9.81
N VAL A 184 4.94 13.34 9.12
CA VAL A 184 5.30 14.68 9.62
C VAL A 184 4.21 15.68 9.21
N GLY A 185 3.35 16.07 10.14
CA GLY A 185 2.26 17.01 9.89
C GLY A 185 1.85 17.82 11.12
N HIS A 186 0.68 18.44 11.08
CA HIS A 186 0.19 19.29 12.18
C HIS A 186 0.14 18.56 13.52
N ASN A 187 -0.41 17.34 13.54
CA ASN A 187 -0.57 16.57 14.78
C ASN A 187 0.77 16.17 15.39
N TYR A 188 1.73 15.74 14.56
CA TYR A 188 3.11 15.47 14.98
C TYR A 188 3.74 16.73 15.63
N TRP A 189 3.57 17.89 15.00
CA TRP A 189 4.15 19.14 15.50
C TRP A 189 3.49 19.63 16.80
N GLN A 190 2.16 19.50 16.91
CA GLN A 190 1.45 19.81 18.16
C GLN A 190 1.90 18.90 19.30
N ALA A 191 2.09 17.61 19.02
CA ALA A 191 2.59 16.66 19.99
C ALA A 191 4.01 16.99 20.45
N ALA A 192 4.90 17.35 19.52
CA ALA A 192 6.23 17.84 19.83
C ALA A 192 6.19 19.05 20.78
N ARG A 193 5.34 20.05 20.52
CA ARG A 193 5.24 21.25 21.38
C ARG A 193 4.69 20.94 22.76
N ARG A 194 3.67 20.10 22.85
CA ARG A 194 3.11 19.65 24.15
C ARG A 194 4.17 18.92 24.97
N LEU A 195 4.93 18.06 24.30
CA LEU A 195 6.04 17.32 24.89
C LEU A 195 7.14 18.27 25.40
N THR A 196 7.56 19.22 24.58
CA THR A 196 8.52 20.27 24.97
C THR A 196 8.03 21.06 26.19
N ALA A 197 6.74 21.41 26.24
CA ALA A 197 6.16 22.13 27.37
C ALA A 197 6.20 21.30 28.67
N LYS A 198 5.80 20.03 28.61
CA LYS A 198 5.85 19.10 29.76
C LYS A 198 7.29 18.87 30.25
N LEU A 199 8.23 18.69 29.32
CA LEU A 199 9.65 18.55 29.66
C LEU A 199 10.19 19.82 30.36
N ARG A 200 9.78 21.01 29.95
CA ARG A 200 10.20 22.25 30.65
C ARG A 200 9.65 22.36 32.07
N SER A 201 8.42 21.88 32.30
CA SER A 201 7.79 21.98 33.63
C SER A 201 8.30 20.93 34.62
N ASP A 202 8.67 19.73 34.17
CA ASP A 202 8.97 18.61 35.06
C ASP A 202 10.46 18.23 35.01
N ALA A 203 11.16 18.47 36.12
CA ALA A 203 12.58 18.15 36.26
C ALA A 203 12.85 16.64 36.35
N SER A 204 11.92 15.86 36.91
CA SER A 204 12.07 14.40 37.02
C SER A 204 12.01 13.74 35.65
N LEU A 205 11.05 14.17 34.82
CA LEU A 205 10.92 13.68 33.44
C LEU A 205 12.12 14.06 32.57
N ARG A 206 12.71 15.24 32.78
CA ARG A 206 13.95 15.61 32.07
C ARG A 206 15.11 14.71 32.44
N ALA A 207 15.31 14.43 33.73
CA ALA A 207 16.38 13.55 34.18
C ALA A 207 16.21 12.13 33.61
N ALA A 208 14.98 11.60 33.61
CA ALA A 208 14.65 10.30 33.02
C ALA A 208 14.88 10.26 31.50
N ALA A 209 14.58 11.35 30.79
CA ALA A 209 14.81 11.47 29.35
C ALA A 209 16.29 11.59 28.96
N THR A 210 17.15 12.09 29.85
CA THR A 210 18.60 12.22 29.63
C THR A 210 19.39 10.97 30.06
N ALA A 211 18.75 9.99 30.68
CA ALA A 211 19.41 8.75 31.08
C ALA A 211 19.91 7.96 29.85
N ALA A 212 21.06 7.29 29.98
CA ALA A 212 21.67 6.54 28.88
C ALA A 212 20.76 5.42 28.34
N ASP A 213 19.97 4.80 29.21
CA ASP A 213 19.01 3.72 28.89
C ASP A 213 17.55 4.19 28.95
N ALA A 214 17.28 5.43 28.56
CA ALA A 214 15.93 5.99 28.63
C ALA A 214 14.93 5.21 27.75
N ASP A 215 13.85 4.70 28.37
CA ASP A 215 12.71 4.14 27.64
C ASP A 215 11.84 5.27 27.07
N TYR A 216 12.18 5.73 25.86
CA TYR A 216 11.45 6.78 25.17
C TYR A 216 10.00 6.40 24.86
N LYS A 217 9.68 5.10 24.76
CA LYS A 217 8.32 4.62 24.52
C LYS A 217 7.47 4.79 25.79
N GLY A 218 7.98 4.36 26.93
CA GLY A 218 7.34 4.55 28.23
C GLY A 218 7.20 6.03 28.59
N LEU A 219 8.24 6.84 28.34
CA LEU A 219 8.20 8.29 28.55
C LEU A 219 7.12 8.97 27.71
N LEU A 220 7.02 8.66 26.42
CA LEU A 220 5.98 9.24 25.57
C LEU A 220 4.58 8.78 25.97
N ALA A 221 4.41 7.54 26.41
CA ALA A 221 3.13 7.05 26.92
C ALA A 221 2.68 7.84 28.17
N ALA A 222 3.59 8.09 29.13
CA ALA A 222 3.33 8.92 30.30
C ALA A 222 3.06 10.40 29.96
N LEU A 223 3.57 10.87 28.82
CA LEU A 223 3.42 12.25 28.35
C LEU A 223 2.13 12.46 27.53
N THR A 224 1.52 11.40 26.99
CA THR A 224 0.27 11.46 26.21
C THR A 224 -0.96 10.90 26.92
N GLY A 225 -0.80 10.18 28.03
CA GLY A 225 -1.87 9.91 29.00
C GLY A 225 -2.22 11.15 29.82
#